data_AF-A0A517YC51-F1
#
_entry.id   AF-A0A517YC51-F1
#
_cell.length_a   1.000
_cell.length_b   1.000
_cell.length_c   1.000
_cell.angle_alpha   90.00
_cell.angle_beta   90.00
_cell.angle_gamma   90.00
#
_symmetry.space_group_name_H-M   'P 1'
#
loop_
_entity.id
_entity.type
_entity.pdbx_description
1 polymer ?
#
loop_
_entity_poly.entity_id
_entity_poly.type
_entity_poly.pdbx_seq_one_letter_code
_entity_poly.pdbx_strand_id
1 'polypeptide(L)'
;MNRLTSCVSVAWLALTISSLAAEPGRKFPVPEAAAQQAAVAQVAEVYKPDYELAKSPAQKIELAKKLLLEATATKDDLVARFVLFRVARDIAAQQGDLTTAFDAIERIDVEYDSNVLPQKMAAAATAAKALNTEKEKREVAALLYPLVDEARMADRYEPAKALAELALNCAKEGRDPELARHLAAKATEIEEAAAEFPTIQAAEKVLLDKPSDPEANAAVGKFACFWKGDWERGVPMLALGNDGLSNAAALLELAERPDPLKVGDAWWKVAEAVEGSRRSRVQTHAAEFYRQALPALSGLTKTRVDRLLASLPATTNYSPTPAGARDRTPSIEGIWRESANVVYSISQTGNRFQGTTIYRHPTAGQIRAVVEGNIALDGKITASLRHVQAPRDWQSQKRSAALSADGKTIQGRAILESGKSEAFEWKLQDTEAAFIGMKRKSLNFSKRVFQIASGGVVIGAVSETQSWKMVGQQLVISWGPGDTETLTLSADQKTARAVVVFKNGKKETTAWQK
;
A
#
# COMPACT_ATOMS: atom_id res chain seq x y z
N MET A 1 52.19 17.12 -64.01
CA MET A 1 52.39 15.73 -64.48
C MET A 1 51.85 14.77 -63.44
N ASN A 2 50.88 13.94 -63.85
CA ASN A 2 50.45 12.64 -63.29
C ASN A 2 49.99 12.57 -61.82
N ARG A 3 48.97 11.82 -61.43
CA ARG A 3 47.82 11.13 -62.05
C ARG A 3 46.99 10.65 -60.84
N LEU A 4 45.68 10.73 -60.98
CA LEU A 4 44.63 10.04 -60.20
C LEU A 4 45.06 8.74 -59.49
N THR A 5 44.61 8.56 -58.24
CA THR A 5 44.04 7.28 -57.77
C THR A 5 43.02 7.54 -56.66
N SER A 6 41.86 6.95 -56.86
CA SER A 6 40.65 7.05 -56.05
C SER A 6 40.70 6.02 -54.92
N CYS A 7 40.41 6.42 -53.69
CA CYS A 7 40.02 5.50 -52.61
C CYS A 7 38.71 6.00 -52.01
N VAL A 8 37.63 5.32 -52.41
CA VAL A 8 36.31 5.40 -51.80
C VAL A 8 36.42 4.80 -50.40
N SER A 9 36.28 5.62 -49.36
CA SER A 9 36.12 5.15 -47.98
C SER A 9 34.65 5.27 -47.60
N VAL A 10 33.97 4.13 -47.60
CA VAL A 10 32.60 3.97 -47.09
C VAL A 10 32.61 4.27 -45.59
N ALA A 11 32.07 5.42 -45.20
CA ALA A 11 31.82 5.74 -43.81
C ALA A 11 30.64 4.88 -43.31
N TRP A 12 30.96 3.77 -42.64
CA TRP A 12 29.99 3.04 -41.83
C TRP A 12 29.62 3.91 -40.63
N LEU A 13 28.44 4.54 -40.70
CA LEU A 13 27.79 5.15 -39.56
C LEU A 13 27.37 4.01 -38.61
N ALA A 14 28.20 3.69 -37.62
CA ALA A 14 27.81 2.82 -36.53
C ALA A 14 26.75 3.55 -35.69
N LEU A 15 25.47 3.34 -36.03
CA LEU A 15 24.37 3.62 -35.13
C LEU A 15 24.51 2.65 -33.94
N THR A 16 25.21 3.08 -32.90
CA THR A 16 25.15 2.39 -31.61
C THR A 16 23.76 2.60 -31.05
N ILE A 17 22.86 1.66 -31.35
CA ILE A 17 21.67 1.44 -30.53
C ILE A 17 22.21 0.95 -29.19
N SER A 18 22.50 1.90 -28.28
CA SER A 18 22.60 1.58 -26.86
C SER A 18 21.21 1.14 -26.43
N SER A 19 20.96 -0.16 -26.55
CA SER A 19 19.93 -0.84 -25.79
C SER A 19 20.28 -0.64 -24.32
N LEU A 20 19.67 0.39 -23.71
CA LEU A 20 19.48 0.40 -22.28
C LEU A 20 18.55 -0.77 -22.00
N ALA A 21 19.13 -1.92 -21.66
CA ALA A 21 18.44 -2.94 -20.90
C ALA A 21 17.90 -2.24 -19.64
N ALA A 22 16.58 -2.08 -19.57
CA ALA A 22 15.90 -1.45 -18.45
C ALA A 22 16.25 -2.22 -17.18
N GLU A 23 16.88 -1.54 -16.22
CA GLU A 23 17.01 -2.07 -14.87
C GLU A 23 15.60 -2.24 -14.25
N PRO A 24 15.31 -3.35 -13.55
CA PRO A 24 14.04 -3.52 -12.90
C PRO A 24 13.86 -2.43 -11.82
N GLY A 25 12.87 -1.56 -12.00
CA GLY A 25 12.41 -0.62 -10.95
C GLY A 25 12.59 0.88 -11.21
N ARG A 26 13.13 1.31 -12.36
CA ARG A 26 13.22 2.75 -12.68
C ARG A 26 12.06 3.20 -13.57
N LYS A 27 11.18 4.06 -13.03
CA LYS A 27 10.10 4.72 -13.80
C LYS A 27 10.70 5.56 -14.95
N PHE A 28 9.97 5.70 -16.05
CA PHE A 28 10.38 6.54 -17.19
C PHE A 28 10.34 8.02 -16.80
N PRO A 29 11.26 8.87 -17.31
CA PRO A 29 11.11 10.30 -17.11
C PRO A 29 9.81 10.79 -17.76
N VAL A 30 9.19 11.82 -17.19
CA VAL A 30 8.08 12.50 -17.85
C VAL A 30 8.59 13.08 -19.18
N PRO A 31 7.92 12.80 -20.31
CA PRO A 31 8.33 13.33 -21.62
C PRO A 31 8.41 14.85 -21.63
N GLU A 32 9.25 15.45 -22.47
CA GLU A 32 9.34 16.90 -22.57
C GLU A 32 8.04 17.53 -23.09
N ALA A 33 7.73 18.76 -22.66
CA ALA A 33 6.48 19.44 -22.98
C ALA A 33 6.20 19.55 -24.50
N ALA A 34 7.23 19.81 -25.31
CA ALA A 34 7.09 19.87 -26.77
C ALA A 34 6.71 18.52 -27.39
N ALA A 35 7.32 17.43 -26.91
CA ALA A 35 7.00 16.08 -27.36
C ALA A 35 5.57 15.68 -26.95
N GLN A 36 5.16 16.06 -25.73
CA GLN A 36 3.79 15.86 -25.29
C GLN A 36 2.79 16.63 -26.17
N GLN A 37 3.07 17.89 -26.52
CA GLN A 37 2.17 18.69 -27.34
C GLN A 37 2.03 18.13 -28.77
N ALA A 38 3.12 17.65 -29.36
CA ALA A 38 3.09 16.95 -30.64
C ALA A 38 2.25 15.67 -30.56
N ALA A 39 2.45 14.85 -29.53
CA ALA A 39 1.68 13.64 -29.32
C ALA A 39 0.19 13.91 -29.02
N VAL A 40 -0.15 15.03 -28.35
CA VAL A 40 -1.56 15.45 -28.15
C VAL A 40 -2.23 15.71 -29.50
N ALA A 41 -1.55 16.41 -30.42
CA ALA A 41 -2.08 16.66 -31.76
C ALA A 41 -2.28 15.36 -32.55
N GLN A 42 -1.33 14.43 -32.44
CA GLN A 42 -1.44 13.11 -33.06
C GLN A 42 -2.61 12.29 -32.49
N VAL A 43 -2.78 12.27 -31.16
CA VAL A 43 -3.92 11.60 -30.51
C VAL A 43 -5.24 12.24 -30.95
N ALA A 44 -5.31 13.57 -31.02
CA ALA A 44 -6.51 14.28 -31.47
C ALA A 44 -6.88 13.93 -32.93
N GLU A 45 -5.89 13.79 -33.81
CA GLU A 45 -6.10 13.40 -35.21
C GLU A 45 -6.55 11.94 -35.33
N VAL A 46 -5.86 11.02 -34.65
CA VAL A 46 -6.16 9.57 -34.70
C VAL A 46 -7.55 9.28 -34.15
N TYR A 47 -7.94 9.93 -33.05
CA TYR A 47 -9.24 9.71 -32.38
C TYR A 47 -10.31 10.72 -32.80
N LYS A 48 -10.08 11.53 -33.83
CA LYS A 48 -11.04 12.54 -34.31
C LYS A 48 -12.47 11.99 -34.50
N PRO A 49 -12.69 10.81 -35.11
CA PRO A 49 -14.03 10.26 -35.24
C PRO A 49 -14.69 9.98 -33.88
N ASP A 50 -13.93 9.47 -32.90
CA ASP A 50 -14.45 9.21 -31.56
C ASP A 50 -14.79 10.51 -30.82
N TYR A 51 -13.98 11.57 -30.99
CA TYR A 51 -14.30 12.90 -30.47
C TYR A 51 -15.58 13.49 -31.08
N GLU A 52 -15.79 13.33 -32.39
CA GLU A 52 -17.00 13.78 -33.09
C GLU A 52 -18.25 13.01 -32.65
N LEU A 53 -18.10 11.73 -32.29
CA LEU A 53 -19.16 10.88 -31.76
C LEU A 53 -19.48 11.19 -30.29
N ALA A 54 -18.49 11.61 -29.50
CA ALA A 54 -18.60 11.84 -28.06
C ALA A 54 -19.30 13.17 -27.69
N LYS A 55 -20.61 13.25 -27.93
CA LYS A 55 -21.42 14.46 -27.74
C LYS A 55 -22.05 14.59 -26.35
N SER A 56 -22.32 13.47 -25.68
CA SER A 56 -22.88 13.44 -24.32
C SER A 56 -21.81 13.15 -23.25
N PRO A 57 -22.06 13.44 -21.96
CA PRO A 57 -21.15 13.10 -20.89
C PRO A 57 -20.80 11.60 -20.84
N ALA A 58 -21.80 10.73 -21.01
CA ALA A 58 -21.60 9.28 -21.05
C ALA A 58 -20.69 8.85 -22.23
N GLN A 59 -20.87 9.43 -23.41
CA GLN A 59 -20.03 9.09 -24.57
C GLN A 59 -18.59 9.60 -24.39
N LYS A 60 -18.41 10.76 -23.76
CA LYS A 60 -17.08 11.30 -23.40
C LYS A 60 -16.38 10.42 -22.36
N ILE A 61 -17.12 9.86 -21.40
CA ILE A 61 -16.59 8.88 -20.45
C ILE A 61 -16.13 7.61 -21.18
N GLU A 62 -16.92 7.08 -22.11
CA GLU A 62 -16.51 5.91 -22.90
C GLU A 62 -15.29 6.19 -23.77
N LEU A 63 -15.17 7.40 -24.34
CA LEU A 63 -13.94 7.84 -25.02
C LEU A 63 -12.74 7.85 -24.06
N ALA A 64 -12.89 8.40 -22.86
CA ALA A 64 -11.82 8.41 -21.86
C ALA A 64 -11.34 6.99 -21.51
N LYS A 65 -12.27 6.05 -21.30
CA LYS A 65 -11.96 4.63 -21.04
C LYS A 65 -11.26 3.98 -22.23
N LYS A 66 -11.70 4.27 -23.46
CA LYS A 66 -11.05 3.78 -24.68
C LYS A 66 -9.59 4.25 -24.77
N LEU A 67 -9.33 5.53 -24.52
CA LEU A 67 -7.98 6.10 -24.53
C LEU A 67 -7.09 5.54 -23.42
N LEU A 68 -7.65 5.27 -22.24
CA LEU A 68 -6.95 4.61 -21.13
C LEU A 68 -6.52 3.17 -21.50
N LEU A 69 -7.40 2.42 -22.17
CA LEU A 69 -7.09 1.08 -22.67
C LEU A 69 -6.02 1.15 -23.76
N GLU A 70 -6.11 2.11 -24.68
CA GLU A 70 -5.07 2.29 -25.71
C GLU A 70 -3.72 2.62 -25.08
N ALA A 71 -3.67 3.52 -24.10
CA ALA A 71 -2.45 3.86 -23.40
C ALA A 71 -1.78 2.59 -22.83
N THR A 72 -2.56 1.71 -22.22
CA THR A 72 -2.07 0.42 -21.70
C THR A 72 -1.56 -0.51 -22.81
N ALA A 73 -2.18 -0.46 -24.00
CA ALA A 73 -1.81 -1.29 -25.14
C ALA A 73 -0.59 -0.77 -25.93
N THR A 74 -0.38 0.56 -25.96
CA THR A 74 0.76 1.22 -26.61
C THR A 74 2.04 0.83 -25.89
N LYS A 75 3.04 0.21 -26.53
CA LYS A 75 4.27 -0.29 -25.84
C LYS A 75 5.58 0.28 -26.31
N ASP A 76 5.59 0.75 -27.53
CA ASP A 76 6.72 1.20 -28.30
C ASP A 76 6.85 2.72 -28.33
N ASP A 77 5.77 3.46 -28.05
CA ASP A 77 5.77 4.92 -27.94
C ASP A 77 5.43 5.38 -26.51
N LEU A 78 6.48 5.66 -25.73
CA LEU A 78 6.36 6.15 -24.35
C LEU A 78 5.77 7.56 -24.27
N VAL A 79 5.93 8.40 -25.30
CA VAL A 79 5.38 9.75 -25.30
C VAL A 79 3.88 9.70 -25.57
N ALA A 80 3.47 8.96 -26.60
CA ALA A 80 2.06 8.75 -26.92
C ALA A 80 1.34 8.04 -25.77
N ARG A 81 1.94 7.01 -25.16
CA ARG A 81 1.38 6.34 -23.98
C ARG A 81 1.11 7.34 -22.84
N PHE A 82 2.11 8.15 -22.47
CA PHE A 82 1.95 9.14 -21.40
C PHE A 82 0.83 10.14 -21.72
N VAL A 83 0.77 10.62 -22.97
CA VAL A 83 -0.26 11.56 -23.42
C VAL A 83 -1.64 10.92 -23.42
N LEU A 84 -1.80 9.68 -23.87
CA LEU A 84 -3.08 8.97 -23.84
C LEU A 84 -3.63 8.83 -22.42
N PHE A 85 -2.79 8.47 -21.42
CA PHE A 85 -3.20 8.48 -20.02
C PHE A 85 -3.66 9.88 -19.56
N ARG A 86 -2.92 10.93 -19.92
CA ARG A 86 -3.29 12.30 -19.55
C ARG A 86 -4.58 12.77 -20.20
N VAL A 87 -4.79 12.49 -21.48
CA VAL A 87 -6.01 12.86 -22.20
C VAL A 87 -7.21 12.10 -21.64
N ALA A 88 -7.06 10.80 -21.36
CA ALA A 88 -8.09 10.01 -20.68
C ALA A 88 -8.46 10.62 -19.32
N ARG A 89 -7.46 10.94 -18.49
CA ARG A 89 -7.65 11.63 -17.20
C ARG A 89 -8.42 12.93 -17.36
N ASP A 90 -8.02 13.78 -18.29
CA ASP A 90 -8.61 15.12 -18.44
C ASP A 90 -10.06 15.04 -18.93
N ILE A 91 -10.37 14.17 -19.89
CA ILE A 91 -11.75 13.95 -20.35
C ILE A 91 -12.61 13.37 -19.23
N ALA A 92 -12.12 12.33 -18.52
CA ALA A 92 -12.85 11.69 -17.43
C ALA A 92 -13.16 12.69 -16.29
N ALA A 93 -12.16 13.47 -15.87
CA ALA A 93 -12.32 14.48 -14.83
C ALA A 93 -13.33 15.57 -15.23
N GLN A 94 -13.32 16.03 -16.49
CA GLN A 94 -14.30 16.99 -17.01
C GLN A 94 -15.74 16.45 -17.02
N GLN A 95 -15.93 15.14 -17.05
CA GLN A 95 -17.25 14.51 -16.97
C GLN A 95 -17.59 14.02 -15.55
N GLY A 96 -16.72 14.26 -14.57
CA GLY A 96 -16.93 13.81 -13.19
C GLY A 96 -16.58 12.35 -12.91
N ASP A 97 -16.03 11.62 -13.89
CA ASP A 97 -15.61 10.22 -13.71
C ASP A 97 -14.23 10.15 -13.05
N LEU A 98 -14.21 10.36 -11.73
CA LEU A 98 -12.99 10.32 -10.94
C LEU A 98 -12.36 8.94 -10.87
N THR A 99 -13.13 7.86 -11.04
CA THR A 99 -12.59 6.49 -11.08
C THR A 99 -11.64 6.31 -12.26
N THR A 100 -12.11 6.64 -13.48
CA THR A 100 -11.26 6.54 -14.68
C THR A 100 -10.12 7.55 -14.65
N ALA A 101 -10.36 8.76 -14.12
CA ALA A 101 -9.30 9.77 -13.99
C ALA A 101 -8.18 9.32 -13.04
N PHE A 102 -8.54 8.69 -11.91
CA PHE A 102 -7.55 8.20 -10.95
C PHE A 102 -6.82 6.95 -11.44
N ASP A 103 -7.49 6.01 -12.13
CA ASP A 103 -6.79 4.87 -12.77
C ASP A 103 -5.73 5.38 -13.76
N ALA A 104 -6.08 6.34 -14.62
CA ALA A 104 -5.11 6.97 -15.52
C ALA A 104 -3.91 7.60 -14.78
N ILE A 105 -4.16 8.26 -13.64
CA ILE A 105 -3.10 8.85 -12.81
C ILE A 105 -2.25 7.76 -12.12
N GLU A 106 -2.85 6.67 -11.66
CA GLU A 106 -2.15 5.54 -11.04
C GLU A 106 -1.27 4.82 -12.07
N ARG A 107 -1.72 4.67 -13.32
CA ARG A 107 -0.86 4.17 -14.42
C ARG A 107 0.31 5.10 -14.70
N ILE A 108 0.07 6.42 -14.68
CA ILE A 108 1.15 7.40 -14.77
C ILE A 108 2.13 7.23 -13.61
N ASP A 109 1.65 7.03 -12.37
CA ASP A 109 2.53 6.82 -11.22
C ASP A 109 3.34 5.54 -11.37
N VAL A 110 2.75 4.43 -11.80
CA VAL A 110 3.47 3.14 -11.95
C VAL A 110 4.59 3.25 -12.99
N GLU A 111 4.36 3.99 -14.07
CA GLU A 111 5.23 3.96 -15.24
C GLU A 111 6.18 5.16 -15.36
N TYR A 112 5.79 6.34 -14.86
CA TYR A 112 6.53 7.59 -15.06
C TYR A 112 6.90 8.24 -13.73
N ASP A 113 8.09 8.83 -13.68
CA ASP A 113 8.59 9.60 -12.54
C ASP A 113 7.87 10.96 -12.47
N SER A 114 6.62 10.88 -12.02
CA SER A 114 5.63 11.95 -12.08
C SER A 114 5.05 12.20 -10.69
N ASN A 115 4.98 13.46 -10.27
CA ASN A 115 4.26 13.80 -9.05
C ASN A 115 2.75 13.73 -9.30
N VAL A 116 2.11 12.67 -8.80
CA VAL A 116 0.70 12.35 -9.12
C VAL A 116 -0.33 12.97 -8.18
N LEU A 117 0.01 13.35 -6.95
CA LEU A 117 -0.97 13.95 -6.04
C LEU A 117 -1.54 15.29 -6.57
N PRO A 118 -0.72 16.23 -7.10
CA PRO A 118 -1.26 17.44 -7.72
C PRO A 118 -2.21 17.13 -8.90
N GLN A 119 -1.97 16.03 -9.61
CA GLN A 119 -2.85 15.59 -10.70
C GLN A 119 -4.17 15.05 -10.16
N LYS A 120 -4.15 14.22 -9.10
CA LYS A 120 -5.37 13.76 -8.41
C LYS A 120 -6.19 14.96 -7.91
N MET A 121 -5.55 15.96 -7.31
CA MET A 121 -6.20 17.19 -6.84
C MET A 121 -6.83 17.99 -7.98
N ALA A 122 -6.11 18.19 -9.09
CA ALA A 122 -6.63 18.93 -10.24
C ALA A 122 -7.82 18.22 -10.89
N ALA A 123 -7.75 16.88 -11.02
CA ALA A 123 -8.84 16.06 -11.53
C ALA A 123 -10.06 16.14 -10.60
N ALA A 124 -9.86 16.02 -9.28
CA ALA A 124 -10.90 16.18 -8.28
C ALA A 124 -11.59 17.55 -8.32
N ALA A 125 -10.81 18.64 -8.38
CA ALA A 125 -11.35 19.98 -8.48
C ALA A 125 -12.13 20.20 -9.80
N THR A 126 -11.70 19.56 -10.89
CA THR A 126 -12.41 19.60 -12.17
C THR A 126 -13.74 18.84 -12.09
N ALA A 127 -13.72 17.62 -11.57
CA ALA A 127 -14.92 16.80 -11.37
C ALA A 127 -15.94 17.47 -10.44
N ALA A 128 -15.47 18.03 -9.32
CA ALA A 128 -16.31 18.75 -8.36
C ALA A 128 -17.02 19.96 -8.98
N LYS A 129 -16.44 20.59 -10.01
CA LYS A 129 -17.07 21.68 -10.76
C LYS A 129 -18.05 21.18 -11.83
N ALA A 130 -17.74 20.05 -12.46
CA ALA A 130 -18.57 19.48 -13.52
C ALA A 130 -19.88 18.88 -12.98
N LEU A 131 -19.81 18.25 -11.82
CA LEU A 131 -20.93 17.60 -11.15
C LEU A 131 -21.68 18.62 -10.28
N ASN A 132 -23.03 18.63 -10.32
CA ASN A 132 -23.82 19.71 -9.71
C ASN A 132 -25.11 19.26 -9.00
N THR A 133 -25.46 17.97 -9.06
CA THR A 133 -26.60 17.44 -8.30
C THR A 133 -26.17 17.01 -6.89
N GLU A 134 -27.12 16.95 -5.95
CA GLU A 134 -26.85 16.51 -4.57
C GLU A 134 -26.21 15.11 -4.54
N LYS A 135 -26.68 14.20 -5.39
CA LYS A 135 -26.17 12.83 -5.48
C LYS A 135 -24.70 12.83 -5.91
N GLU A 136 -24.38 13.55 -6.98
CA GLU A 136 -23.02 13.56 -7.53
C GLU A 136 -22.04 14.26 -6.58
N LYS A 137 -22.46 15.35 -5.92
CA LYS A 137 -21.63 16.03 -4.91
C LYS A 137 -21.28 15.11 -3.73
N ARG A 138 -22.25 14.29 -3.28
CA ARG A 138 -22.01 13.26 -2.27
C ARG A 138 -21.02 12.21 -2.75
N GLU A 139 -21.11 11.77 -4.00
CA GLU A 139 -20.17 10.82 -4.60
C GLU A 139 -18.74 11.37 -4.69
N VAL A 140 -18.58 12.64 -5.11
CA VAL A 140 -17.28 13.31 -5.14
C VAL A 140 -16.67 13.40 -3.74
N ALA A 141 -17.45 13.84 -2.75
CA ALA A 141 -16.99 13.92 -1.37
C ALA A 141 -16.53 12.55 -0.83
N ALA A 142 -17.28 11.49 -1.16
CA ALA A 142 -16.96 10.12 -0.78
C ALA A 142 -15.64 9.62 -1.40
N LEU A 143 -15.41 9.92 -2.68
CA LEU A 143 -14.16 9.57 -3.38
C LEU A 143 -12.95 10.35 -2.87
N LEU A 144 -13.14 11.60 -2.44
CA LEU A 144 -12.06 12.42 -1.93
C LEU A 144 -11.63 12.07 -0.50
N TYR A 145 -12.55 11.53 0.30
CA TYR A 145 -12.29 11.16 1.68
C TYR A 145 -11.02 10.30 1.91
N PRO A 146 -10.78 9.18 1.20
CA PRO A 146 -9.55 8.41 1.35
C PRO A 146 -8.30 9.15 0.85
N LEU A 147 -8.43 10.04 -0.14
CA LEU A 147 -7.30 10.82 -0.68
C LEU A 147 -6.79 11.87 0.32
N VAL A 148 -7.70 12.40 1.14
CA VAL A 148 -7.34 13.27 2.29
C VAL A 148 -6.41 12.52 3.24
N ASP A 149 -6.71 11.26 3.55
CA ASP A 149 -5.88 10.43 4.42
C ASP A 149 -4.55 10.04 3.77
N GLU A 150 -4.54 9.70 2.48
CA GLU A 150 -3.31 9.43 1.72
C GLU A 150 -2.36 10.64 1.77
N ALA A 151 -2.86 11.84 1.49
CA ALA A 151 -2.07 13.07 1.52
C ALA A 151 -1.53 13.36 2.93
N ARG A 152 -2.36 13.17 3.96
CA ARG A 152 -1.98 13.32 5.37
C ARG A 152 -0.91 12.31 5.79
N MET A 153 -1.05 11.05 5.40
CA MET A 153 -0.07 9.99 5.69
C MET A 153 1.24 10.18 4.94
N ALA A 154 1.22 10.83 3.78
CA ALA A 154 2.40 11.20 3.01
C ALA A 154 3.06 12.51 3.48
N ASP A 155 2.63 13.08 4.62
CA ASP A 155 3.11 14.35 5.18
C ASP A 155 2.92 15.56 4.25
N ARG A 156 1.94 15.45 3.33
CA ARG A 156 1.57 16.50 2.38
C ARG A 156 0.38 17.29 2.92
N TYR A 157 0.62 18.03 4.00
CA TYR A 157 -0.43 18.72 4.76
C TYR A 157 -1.18 19.79 3.96
N GLU A 158 -0.49 20.60 3.15
CA GLU A 158 -1.15 21.60 2.31
C GLU A 158 -2.12 20.96 1.28
N PRO A 159 -1.69 19.93 0.51
CA PRO A 159 -2.63 19.11 -0.28
C PRO A 159 -3.78 18.50 0.52
N ALA A 160 -3.49 17.94 1.71
CA ALA A 160 -4.50 17.30 2.54
C ALA A 160 -5.59 18.29 3.00
N LYS A 161 -5.21 19.53 3.38
CA LYS A 161 -6.15 20.61 3.74
C LYS A 161 -7.04 20.97 2.56
N ALA A 162 -6.45 21.26 1.39
CA ALA A 162 -7.20 21.63 0.20
C ALA A 162 -8.18 20.52 -0.26
N LEU A 163 -7.78 19.25 -0.15
CA LEU A 163 -8.66 18.11 -0.41
C LEU A 163 -9.78 17.98 0.61
N ALA A 164 -9.49 18.18 1.90
CA ALA A 164 -10.47 18.11 2.97
C ALA A 164 -11.54 19.21 2.82
N GLU A 165 -11.12 20.43 2.49
CA GLU A 165 -12.02 21.55 2.19
C GLU A 165 -12.91 21.27 0.97
N LEU A 166 -12.32 20.79 -0.13
CA LEU A 166 -13.07 20.44 -1.34
C LEU A 166 -14.11 19.34 -1.05
N ALA A 167 -13.69 18.28 -0.36
CA ALA A 167 -14.57 17.19 0.03
C ALA A 167 -15.69 17.68 0.97
N LEU A 168 -15.37 18.55 1.94
CA LEU A 168 -16.32 19.09 2.90
C LEU A 168 -17.39 19.92 2.21
N ASN A 169 -17.01 20.77 1.26
CA ASN A 169 -17.95 21.56 0.47
C ASN A 169 -18.84 20.64 -0.38
N CYS A 170 -18.27 19.63 -1.03
CA CYS A 170 -19.05 18.63 -1.77
C CYS A 170 -20.01 17.85 -0.86
N ALA A 171 -19.62 17.53 0.38
CA ALA A 171 -20.49 16.85 1.35
C ALA A 171 -21.67 17.72 1.78
N LYS A 172 -21.43 19.01 2.02
CA LYS A 172 -22.47 19.99 2.34
C LYS A 172 -23.44 20.18 1.18
N GLU A 173 -22.92 20.39 -0.03
CA GLU A 173 -23.72 20.51 -1.26
C GLU A 173 -24.49 19.21 -1.57
N GLY A 174 -23.90 18.06 -1.25
CA GLY A 174 -24.52 16.73 -1.37
C GLY A 174 -25.50 16.36 -0.27
N ARG A 175 -25.79 17.29 0.66
CA ARG A 175 -26.66 17.11 1.82
C ARG A 175 -26.35 15.85 2.62
N ASP A 176 -25.07 15.58 2.84
CA ASP A 176 -24.57 14.50 3.69
C ASP A 176 -23.97 15.08 4.98
N PRO A 177 -24.81 15.37 6.00
CA PRO A 177 -24.35 16.01 7.23
C PRO A 177 -23.36 15.15 8.02
N GLU A 178 -23.45 13.82 7.89
CA GLU A 178 -22.54 12.91 8.59
C GLU A 178 -21.16 12.91 7.93
N LEU A 179 -21.08 12.81 6.60
CA LEU A 179 -19.82 13.00 5.85
C LEU A 179 -19.20 14.36 6.13
N ALA A 180 -20.01 15.42 6.11
CA ALA A 180 -19.53 16.77 6.38
C ALA A 180 -18.96 16.90 7.80
N ARG A 181 -19.59 16.29 8.81
CA ARG A 181 -19.07 16.24 10.18
C ARG A 181 -17.73 15.50 10.25
N HIS A 182 -17.61 14.36 9.59
CA HIS A 182 -16.36 13.59 9.54
C HIS A 182 -15.23 14.35 8.83
N LEU A 183 -15.52 15.00 7.71
CA LEU A 183 -14.54 15.78 6.97
C LEU A 183 -14.12 17.06 7.71
N ALA A 184 -15.03 17.71 8.42
CA ALA A 184 -14.70 18.84 9.28
C ALA A 184 -13.74 18.42 10.41
N ALA A 185 -14.03 17.29 11.08
CA ALA A 185 -13.13 16.75 12.10
C ALA A 185 -11.75 16.40 11.51
N LYS A 186 -11.69 15.77 10.33
CA LYS A 186 -10.43 15.51 9.63
C LYS A 186 -9.67 16.77 9.27
N ALA A 187 -10.35 17.81 8.78
CA ALA A 187 -9.72 19.08 8.45
C ALA A 187 -9.01 19.68 9.68
N THR A 188 -9.69 19.70 10.84
CA THR A 188 -9.08 20.12 12.11
C THR A 188 -7.88 19.24 12.48
N GLU A 189 -7.99 17.91 12.42
CA GLU A 189 -6.86 17.02 12.69
C GLU A 189 -5.64 17.27 11.79
N ILE A 190 -5.89 17.58 10.52
CA ILE A 190 -4.84 17.89 9.53
C ILE A 190 -4.18 19.23 9.86
N GLU A 191 -4.95 20.26 10.23
CA GLU A 191 -4.43 21.56 10.62
C GLU A 191 -3.53 21.47 11.85
N GLU A 192 -3.98 20.75 12.88
CA GLU A 192 -3.20 20.55 14.10
C GLU A 192 -1.92 19.74 13.82
N ALA A 193 -2.01 18.66 13.03
CA ALA A 193 -0.84 17.88 12.63
C ALA A 193 0.15 18.72 11.79
N ALA A 194 -0.36 19.57 10.90
CA ALA A 194 0.45 20.46 10.08
C ALA A 194 1.21 21.49 10.92
N ALA A 195 0.60 21.99 11.99
CA ALA A 195 1.23 22.94 12.91
C ALA A 195 2.41 22.31 13.69
N GLU A 196 2.30 21.03 14.04
CA GLU A 196 3.36 20.27 14.73
C GLU A 196 4.48 19.82 13.77
N PHE A 197 4.18 19.62 12.49
CA PHE A 197 5.07 18.98 11.54
C PHE A 197 6.46 19.65 11.39
N PRO A 198 6.63 20.99 11.40
CA PRO A 198 7.95 21.61 11.35
C PRO A 198 8.90 21.18 12.48
N THR A 199 8.36 21.02 13.70
CA THR A 199 9.11 20.51 14.86
C THR A 199 9.54 19.06 14.62
N ILE A 200 8.66 18.26 14.00
CA ILE A 200 8.96 16.86 13.67
C ILE A 200 10.02 16.76 12.59
N GLN A 201 9.98 17.62 11.57
CA GLN A 201 11.05 17.68 10.55
C GLN A 201 12.40 18.04 11.16
N ALA A 202 12.43 18.91 12.17
CA ALA A 202 13.65 19.22 12.90
C ALA A 202 14.15 18.00 13.71
N ALA A 203 13.25 17.29 14.39
CA ALA A 203 13.57 16.06 15.11
C ALA A 203 14.06 14.93 14.16
N GLU A 204 13.42 14.74 13.01
CA GLU A 204 13.85 13.77 12.00
C GLU A 204 15.26 14.07 11.49
N LYS A 205 15.61 15.34 11.29
CA LYS A 205 16.99 15.74 10.95
C LYS A 205 17.99 15.36 12.04
N VAL A 206 17.64 15.56 13.32
CA VAL A 206 18.48 15.12 14.45
C VAL A 206 18.70 13.61 14.41
N LEU A 207 17.67 12.83 14.10
CA LEU A 207 17.76 11.36 14.05
C LEU A 207 18.63 10.84 12.89
N LEU A 208 18.90 11.63 11.85
CA LEU A 208 19.86 11.25 10.80
C LEU A 208 21.28 11.15 11.37
N ASP A 209 21.64 12.07 12.25
CA ASP A 209 22.97 12.14 12.88
C ASP A 209 23.05 11.37 14.20
N LYS A 210 21.94 11.37 14.96
CA LYS A 210 21.81 10.77 16.29
C LYS A 210 20.56 9.88 16.36
N PRO A 211 20.59 8.66 15.78
CA PRO A 211 19.40 7.81 15.69
C PRO A 211 18.81 7.37 17.04
N SER A 212 19.59 7.44 18.12
CA SER A 212 19.16 7.11 19.48
C SER A 212 18.89 8.35 20.35
N ASP A 213 18.79 9.54 19.77
CA ASP A 213 18.46 10.74 20.54
C ASP A 213 17.06 10.59 21.16
N PRO A 214 16.94 10.67 22.50
CA PRO A 214 15.70 10.30 23.17
C PRO A 214 14.61 11.38 23.03
N GLU A 215 14.97 12.65 22.86
CA GLU A 215 13.98 13.72 22.66
C GLU A 215 13.41 13.66 21.24
N ALA A 216 14.29 13.51 20.24
CA ALA A 216 13.87 13.38 18.85
C ALA A 216 13.06 12.09 18.60
N ASN A 217 13.43 10.97 19.21
CA ASN A 217 12.66 9.73 19.13
C ASN A 217 11.27 9.87 19.80
N ALA A 218 11.18 10.57 20.94
CA ALA A 218 9.90 10.85 21.57
C ALA A 218 9.01 11.71 20.67
N ALA A 219 9.55 12.79 20.08
CA ALA A 219 8.80 13.68 19.20
C ALA A 219 8.26 12.96 17.94
N VAL A 220 9.13 12.30 17.18
CA VAL A 220 8.75 11.60 15.94
C VAL A 220 7.84 10.40 16.25
N GLY A 221 8.11 9.66 17.33
CA GLY A 221 7.29 8.53 17.76
C GLY A 221 5.87 8.94 18.13
N LYS A 222 5.71 10.00 18.92
CA LYS A 222 4.38 10.55 19.26
C LYS A 222 3.65 11.01 18.02
N PHE A 223 4.35 11.64 17.07
CA PHE A 223 3.74 12.09 15.84
C PHE A 223 3.23 10.94 14.98
N ALA A 224 4.06 9.91 14.78
CA ALA A 224 3.67 8.70 14.05
C ALA A 224 2.46 8.01 14.70
N CYS A 225 2.49 7.77 16.02
CA CYS A 225 1.39 7.11 16.73
C CYS A 225 0.12 7.97 16.81
N PHE A 226 0.22 9.20 17.32
CA PHE A 226 -0.93 9.96 17.79
C PHE A 226 -1.56 10.83 16.70
N TRP A 227 -0.77 11.29 15.73
CA TRP A 227 -1.27 12.01 14.56
C TRP A 227 -1.50 11.08 13.39
N LYS A 228 -0.52 10.25 13.03
CA LYS A 228 -0.60 9.42 11.81
C LYS A 228 -1.37 8.11 12.01
N GLY A 229 -1.36 7.55 13.22
CA GLY A 229 -1.84 6.18 13.48
C GLY A 229 -0.87 5.10 13.01
N ASP A 230 0.38 5.49 12.72
CA ASP A 230 1.45 4.60 12.30
C ASP A 230 2.15 4.05 13.55
N TRP A 231 1.44 3.13 14.22
CA TRP A 231 1.92 2.47 15.45
C TRP A 231 3.16 1.61 15.18
N GLU A 232 3.25 1.00 13.99
CA GLU A 232 4.39 0.17 13.60
C GLU A 232 5.69 0.95 13.58
N ARG A 233 5.69 2.16 13.01
CA ARG A 233 6.85 3.06 13.04
C ARG A 233 7.03 3.73 14.39
N GLY A 234 5.94 4.21 15.00
CA GLY A 234 6.02 5.08 16.18
C GLY A 234 6.39 4.38 17.47
N VAL A 235 5.89 3.16 17.73
CA VAL A 235 6.13 2.44 19.00
C VAL A 235 7.63 2.15 19.23
N PRO A 236 8.40 1.65 18.24
CA PRO A 236 9.86 1.50 18.39
C PRO A 236 10.62 2.80 18.72
N MET A 237 10.12 3.95 18.24
CA MET A 237 10.70 5.26 18.51
C MET A 237 10.32 5.75 19.91
N LEU A 238 9.07 5.58 20.33
CA LEU A 238 8.62 5.89 21.69
C LEU A 238 9.40 5.09 22.75
N ALA A 239 9.74 3.82 22.46
CA ALA A 239 10.59 2.99 23.31
C ALA A 239 12.05 3.48 23.43
N LEU A 240 12.54 4.27 22.47
CA LEU A 240 13.83 4.96 22.54
C LEU A 240 13.68 6.39 23.12
N GLY A 241 12.45 6.88 23.24
CA GLY A 241 12.16 8.24 23.66
C GLY A 241 12.22 8.45 25.17
N ASN A 242 12.31 9.71 25.60
CA ASN A 242 12.30 10.12 27.02
C ASN A 242 10.91 10.47 27.59
N ASP A 243 9.82 10.22 26.86
CA ASP A 243 8.46 10.44 27.38
C ASP A 243 8.04 9.30 28.31
N GLY A 244 8.03 9.54 29.62
CA GLY A 244 7.88 8.47 30.62
C GLY A 244 6.65 7.57 30.44
N LEU A 245 5.48 8.11 30.05
CA LEU A 245 4.27 7.30 29.83
C LEU A 245 4.35 6.53 28.51
N SER A 246 4.64 7.22 27.40
CA SER A 246 4.68 6.59 26.07
C SER A 246 5.83 5.59 25.95
N ASN A 247 6.98 5.88 26.56
CA ASN A 247 8.13 4.97 26.63
C ASN A 247 7.76 3.68 27.38
N ALA A 248 7.16 3.80 28.56
CA ALA A 248 6.76 2.64 29.34
C ALA A 248 5.72 1.78 28.60
N ALA A 249 4.72 2.40 27.97
CA ALA A 249 3.72 1.69 27.16
C ALA A 249 4.35 0.98 25.96
N ALA A 250 5.23 1.67 25.23
CA ALA A 250 5.94 1.11 24.09
C ALA A 250 6.87 -0.06 24.47
N LEU A 251 7.58 0.02 25.61
CA LEU A 251 8.43 -1.07 26.09
C LEU A 251 7.62 -2.31 26.47
N LEU A 252 6.44 -2.13 27.07
CA LEU A 252 5.52 -3.24 27.37
C LEU A 252 5.01 -3.90 26.09
N GLU A 253 4.65 -3.11 25.07
CA GLU A 253 4.17 -3.62 23.79
C GLU A 253 5.26 -4.38 23.02
N LEU A 254 6.52 -3.91 23.08
CA LEU A 254 7.65 -4.50 22.38
C LEU A 254 8.31 -5.68 23.13
N ALA A 255 7.79 -6.05 24.29
CA ALA A 255 8.29 -7.19 25.04
C ALA A 255 8.16 -8.49 24.22
N GLU A 256 9.01 -9.49 24.51
CA GLU A 256 8.99 -10.79 23.80
C GLU A 256 7.63 -11.50 23.94
N ARG A 257 7.01 -11.36 25.12
CA ARG A 257 5.69 -11.90 25.45
C ARG A 257 4.88 -10.78 26.10
N PRO A 258 4.30 -9.87 25.31
CA PRO A 258 3.54 -8.77 25.84
C PRO A 258 2.27 -9.30 26.52
N ASP A 259 1.98 -8.81 27.72
CA ASP A 259 0.73 -9.06 28.41
C ASP A 259 -0.32 -8.05 27.90
N PRO A 260 -1.34 -8.47 27.12
CA PRO A 260 -2.25 -7.52 26.49
C PRO A 260 -3.02 -6.66 27.48
N LEU A 261 -3.29 -7.16 28.70
CA LEU A 261 -3.95 -6.34 29.72
C LEU A 261 -3.03 -5.19 30.18
N LYS A 262 -1.75 -5.48 30.44
CA LYS A 262 -0.77 -4.46 30.86
C LYS A 262 -0.45 -3.47 29.76
N VAL A 263 -0.37 -3.94 28.51
CA VAL A 263 -0.16 -3.07 27.35
C VAL A 263 -1.36 -2.14 27.16
N GLY A 264 -2.58 -2.69 27.22
CA GLY A 264 -3.82 -1.91 27.17
C GLY A 264 -3.90 -0.86 28.28
N ASP A 265 -3.60 -1.24 29.53
CA ASP A 265 -3.58 -0.31 30.67
C ASP A 265 -2.55 0.80 30.52
N ALA A 266 -1.35 0.48 30.01
CA ALA A 266 -0.31 1.48 29.79
C ALA A 266 -0.69 2.48 28.70
N TRP A 267 -1.23 2.02 27.56
CA TRP A 267 -1.72 2.91 26.51
C TRP A 267 -2.95 3.70 26.94
N TRP A 268 -3.84 3.12 27.75
CA TRP A 268 -4.98 3.86 28.29
C TRP A 268 -4.53 5.02 29.17
N LYS A 269 -3.50 4.81 30.02
CA LYS A 269 -2.89 5.86 30.83
C LYS A 269 -2.23 6.95 29.98
N VAL A 270 -1.60 6.59 28.85
CA VAL A 270 -1.12 7.58 27.87
C VAL A 270 -2.29 8.41 27.34
N ALA A 271 -3.41 7.77 27.00
CA ALA A 271 -4.57 8.46 26.47
C ALA A 271 -5.20 9.46 27.46
N GLU A 272 -5.19 9.17 28.75
CA GLU A 272 -5.65 10.09 29.80
C GLU A 272 -4.83 11.39 29.85
N ALA A 273 -3.55 11.34 29.45
CA ALA A 273 -2.64 12.48 29.41
C ALA A 273 -2.64 13.24 28.06
N VAL A 274 -3.38 12.75 27.07
CA VAL A 274 -3.45 13.33 25.72
C VAL A 274 -4.83 13.96 25.50
N GLU A 275 -4.93 15.00 24.69
CA GLU A 275 -6.18 15.72 24.41
C GLU A 275 -6.60 15.62 22.93
N GLY A 276 -7.87 15.97 22.66
CA GLY A 276 -8.43 16.06 21.31
C GLY A 276 -8.51 14.72 20.59
N SER A 277 -8.37 14.76 19.26
CA SER A 277 -8.38 13.61 18.35
C SER A 277 -7.32 12.56 18.69
N ARG A 278 -6.15 13.02 19.15
CA ARG A 278 -5.03 12.17 19.59
C ARG A 278 -5.43 11.23 20.71
N ARG A 279 -6.23 11.70 21.69
CA ARG A 279 -6.74 10.86 22.79
C ARG A 279 -7.51 9.65 22.26
N SER A 280 -8.43 9.91 21.34
CA SER A 280 -9.26 8.86 20.73
C SER A 280 -8.40 7.83 19.98
N ARG A 281 -7.34 8.28 19.30
CA ARG A 281 -6.40 7.38 18.60
C ARG A 281 -5.65 6.47 19.57
N VAL A 282 -5.14 7.00 20.69
CA VAL A 282 -4.46 6.19 21.72
C VAL A 282 -5.42 5.24 22.42
N GLN A 283 -6.64 5.69 22.72
CA GLN A 283 -7.69 4.83 23.27
C GLN A 283 -8.05 3.66 22.34
N THR A 284 -8.11 3.92 21.03
CA THR A 284 -8.38 2.88 20.02
C THR A 284 -7.28 1.83 20.00
N HIS A 285 -6.01 2.24 20.08
CA HIS A 285 -4.87 1.31 20.17
C HIS A 285 -4.89 0.50 21.47
N ALA A 286 -5.13 1.15 22.62
CA ALA A 286 -5.30 0.47 23.90
C ALA A 286 -6.42 -0.59 23.87
N ALA A 287 -7.53 -0.27 23.18
CA ALA A 287 -8.66 -1.16 23.02
C ALA A 287 -8.35 -2.42 22.24
N GLU A 288 -7.40 -2.39 21.29
CA GLU A 288 -6.97 -3.60 20.58
C GLU A 288 -6.37 -4.62 21.54
N PHE A 289 -5.51 -4.19 22.45
CA PHE A 289 -4.93 -5.07 23.46
C PHE A 289 -5.94 -5.51 24.53
N TYR A 290 -6.88 -4.65 24.90
CA TYR A 290 -7.99 -5.05 25.76
C TYR A 290 -8.86 -6.12 25.12
N ARG A 291 -9.18 -6.02 23.83
CA ARG A 291 -9.91 -7.06 23.10
C ARG A 291 -9.14 -8.39 23.05
N GLN A 292 -7.81 -8.35 22.93
CA GLN A 292 -6.96 -9.54 23.03
C GLN A 292 -6.95 -10.15 24.43
N ALA A 293 -6.98 -9.32 25.49
CA ALA A 293 -7.00 -9.78 26.88
C ALA A 293 -8.35 -10.41 27.26
N LEU A 294 -9.46 -9.85 26.77
CA LEU A 294 -10.84 -10.15 27.20
C LEU A 294 -11.17 -11.64 27.39
N PRO A 295 -10.82 -12.57 26.47
CA PRO A 295 -11.15 -13.99 26.60
C PRO A 295 -10.58 -14.65 27.87
N ALA A 296 -9.46 -14.13 28.38
CA ALA A 296 -8.79 -14.64 29.58
C ALA A 296 -9.17 -13.91 30.87
N LEU A 297 -9.96 -12.83 30.78
CA LEU A 297 -10.35 -12.02 31.95
C LEU A 297 -11.60 -12.58 32.64
N SER A 298 -11.68 -12.38 33.95
CA SER A 298 -12.86 -12.68 34.77
C SER A 298 -13.05 -11.63 35.87
N GLY A 299 -14.20 -11.67 36.54
CA GLY A 299 -14.51 -10.79 37.67
C GLY A 299 -14.47 -9.29 37.35
N LEU A 300 -14.09 -8.48 38.35
CA LEU A 300 -14.10 -7.01 38.24
C LEU A 300 -13.16 -6.47 37.15
N THR A 301 -12.06 -7.17 36.86
CA THR A 301 -11.13 -6.76 35.78
C THR A 301 -11.81 -6.84 34.42
N LYS A 302 -12.56 -7.92 34.15
CA LYS A 302 -13.36 -8.04 32.93
C LYS A 302 -14.41 -6.93 32.86
N THR A 303 -15.16 -6.70 33.93
CA THR A 303 -16.16 -5.63 33.99
C THR A 303 -15.57 -4.24 33.75
N ARG A 304 -14.37 -3.95 34.27
CA ARG A 304 -13.65 -2.70 34.00
C ARG A 304 -13.34 -2.56 32.51
N VAL A 305 -12.71 -3.58 31.91
CA VAL A 305 -12.33 -3.57 30.50
C VAL A 305 -13.55 -3.44 29.58
N ASP A 306 -14.62 -4.19 29.85
CA ASP A 306 -15.89 -4.08 29.10
C ASP A 306 -16.45 -2.66 29.15
N ARG A 307 -16.41 -1.99 30.31
CA ARG A 307 -16.84 -0.58 30.44
C ARG A 307 -15.94 0.39 29.68
N LEU A 308 -14.61 0.20 29.72
CA LEU A 308 -13.68 1.05 28.96
C LEU A 308 -13.96 0.92 27.47
N LEU A 309 -14.13 -0.31 26.96
CA LEU A 309 -14.47 -0.54 25.55
C LEU A 309 -15.84 0.04 25.16
N ALA A 310 -16.84 -0.06 26.04
CA ALA A 310 -18.17 0.53 25.82
C ALA A 310 -18.18 2.07 25.88
N SER A 311 -17.18 2.69 26.54
CA SER A 311 -17.03 4.14 26.61
C SER A 311 -16.44 4.76 25.35
N LEU A 312 -15.83 3.95 24.50
CA LEU A 312 -15.29 4.42 23.23
C LEU A 312 -16.45 4.76 22.29
N PRO A 313 -16.37 5.87 21.53
CA PRO A 313 -17.29 6.08 20.44
C PRO A 313 -17.23 4.84 19.55
N ALA A 314 -18.39 4.34 19.12
CA ALA A 314 -18.43 3.25 18.14
C ALA A 314 -17.46 3.63 17.03
N THR A 315 -16.53 2.74 16.70
CA THR A 315 -15.65 2.90 15.52
C THR A 315 -16.57 2.95 14.30
N THR A 316 -17.11 4.12 14.01
CA THR A 316 -17.66 4.44 12.72
C THR A 316 -16.45 4.54 11.83
N ASN A 317 -16.03 3.39 11.29
CA ASN A 317 -15.31 3.34 10.04
C ASN A 317 -16.27 3.89 8.99
N TYR A 318 -16.48 5.21 9.04
CA TYR A 318 -17.25 5.94 8.07
C TYR A 318 -16.38 5.93 6.81
N SER A 319 -16.56 4.88 6.02
CA SER A 319 -16.19 4.82 4.62
C SER A 319 -17.38 5.39 3.87
N PRO A 320 -17.40 6.69 3.54
CA PRO A 320 -18.43 7.22 2.67
C PRO A 320 -18.40 6.38 1.40
N THR A 321 -19.46 5.62 1.20
CA THR A 321 -19.60 4.80 0.00
C THR A 321 -20.32 5.71 -0.99
N PRO A 322 -19.69 6.08 -2.14
CA PRO A 322 -20.33 6.91 -3.13
C PRO A 322 -21.72 6.35 -3.44
N ALA A 323 -22.75 7.20 -3.52
CA ALA A 323 -24.12 6.81 -3.84
C ALA A 323 -24.33 6.33 -5.30
N GLY A 324 -23.30 5.71 -5.89
CA GLY A 324 -23.29 4.95 -7.13
C GLY A 324 -22.59 3.59 -6.97
N ALA A 325 -22.03 3.29 -5.80
CA ALA A 325 -21.38 2.02 -5.48
C ALA A 325 -22.38 0.91 -5.08
N ARG A 326 -23.51 0.83 -5.80
CA ARG A 326 -24.32 -0.41 -5.86
C ARG A 326 -23.75 -1.42 -6.84
N ASP A 327 -22.63 -1.12 -7.47
CA ASP A 327 -21.82 -2.05 -8.28
C ASP A 327 -20.51 -2.42 -7.57
N ARG A 328 -20.55 -2.76 -6.27
CA ARG A 328 -19.39 -3.39 -5.64
C ARG A 328 -19.36 -4.85 -6.05
N THR A 329 -18.45 -5.17 -6.95
CA THR A 329 -17.97 -6.53 -7.09
C THR A 329 -17.40 -6.97 -5.75
N PRO A 330 -17.79 -8.13 -5.20
CA PRO A 330 -17.29 -8.56 -3.90
C PRO A 330 -15.76 -8.62 -3.88
N SER A 331 -15.15 -8.24 -2.75
CA SER A 331 -13.71 -8.38 -2.57
C SER A 331 -13.37 -9.80 -2.13
N ILE A 332 -12.35 -10.37 -2.77
CA ILE A 332 -11.71 -11.64 -2.44
C ILE A 332 -10.20 -11.46 -2.23
N GLU A 333 -9.74 -10.23 -2.04
CA GLU A 333 -8.35 -9.96 -1.67
C GLU A 333 -8.02 -10.62 -0.32
N GLY A 334 -6.88 -11.30 -0.24
CA GLY A 334 -6.44 -11.98 0.98
C GLY A 334 -5.78 -13.33 0.76
N ILE A 335 -5.64 -14.07 1.85
CA ILE A 335 -4.99 -15.39 1.87
C ILE A 335 -6.04 -16.49 1.93
N TRP A 336 -6.03 -17.40 0.96
CA TRP A 336 -7.05 -18.42 0.76
C TRP A 336 -6.44 -19.81 0.77
N ARG A 337 -6.97 -20.73 1.58
CA ARG A 337 -6.48 -22.11 1.66
C ARG A 337 -7.38 -23.06 0.88
N GLU A 338 -6.80 -23.81 -0.04
CA GLU A 338 -7.50 -24.87 -0.80
C GLU A 338 -7.31 -26.24 -0.16
N SER A 339 -6.11 -26.51 0.36
CA SER A 339 -5.78 -27.76 1.07
C SER A 339 -4.69 -27.52 2.11
N ALA A 340 -4.30 -28.56 2.86
CA ALA A 340 -3.27 -28.46 3.89
C ALA A 340 -1.97 -27.81 3.38
N ASN A 341 -1.60 -28.07 2.12
CA ASN A 341 -0.34 -27.61 1.53
C ASN A 341 -0.49 -26.53 0.45
N VAL A 342 -1.72 -26.16 0.08
CA VAL A 342 -1.97 -25.21 -1.02
C VAL A 342 -2.70 -23.98 -0.48
N VAL A 343 -1.99 -22.85 -0.51
CA VAL A 343 -2.47 -21.53 -0.08
C VAL A 343 -2.23 -20.53 -1.21
N TYR A 344 -3.25 -19.75 -1.53
CA TYR A 344 -3.22 -18.67 -2.51
C TYR A 344 -3.15 -17.32 -1.80
N SER A 345 -2.24 -16.46 -2.25
CA SER A 345 -2.29 -15.03 -1.95
C SER A 345 -2.94 -14.32 -3.13
N ILE A 346 -4.07 -13.66 -2.90
CA ILE A 346 -4.92 -13.02 -3.91
C ILE A 346 -4.87 -11.50 -3.73
N SER A 347 -4.55 -10.79 -4.81
CA SER A 347 -4.68 -9.34 -4.97
C SER A 347 -5.83 -9.04 -5.94
N GLN A 348 -6.64 -8.02 -5.66
CA GLN A 348 -7.79 -7.65 -6.49
C GLN A 348 -7.77 -6.16 -6.85
N THR A 349 -8.16 -5.85 -8.08
CA THR A 349 -8.35 -4.49 -8.57
C THR A 349 -9.67 -4.44 -9.33
N GLY A 350 -10.67 -3.76 -8.76
CA GLY A 350 -12.04 -3.78 -9.29
C GLY A 350 -12.63 -5.20 -9.30
N ASN A 351 -13.09 -5.66 -10.47
CA ASN A 351 -13.63 -7.01 -10.64
C ASN A 351 -12.57 -8.07 -10.97
N ARG A 352 -11.32 -7.68 -11.24
CA ARG A 352 -10.24 -8.58 -11.66
C ARG A 352 -9.36 -8.93 -10.47
N PHE A 353 -8.94 -10.18 -10.39
CA PHE A 353 -7.99 -10.63 -9.37
C PHE A 353 -6.86 -11.45 -9.99
N GLN A 354 -5.73 -11.46 -9.30
CA GLN A 354 -4.61 -12.35 -9.54
C GLN A 354 -4.20 -12.95 -8.20
N GLY A 355 -3.74 -14.20 -8.22
CA GLY A 355 -3.11 -14.78 -7.07
C GLY A 355 -2.01 -15.75 -7.41
N THR A 356 -1.20 -16.04 -6.40
CA THR A 356 -0.08 -16.95 -6.52
C THR A 356 -0.13 -17.99 -5.42
N THR A 357 0.28 -19.21 -5.76
CA THR A 357 0.52 -20.27 -4.78
C THR A 357 1.88 -20.90 -5.02
N ILE A 358 2.55 -21.25 -3.92
CA ILE A 358 3.81 -22.00 -3.91
C ILE A 358 3.65 -23.13 -2.91
N TYR A 359 3.87 -24.37 -3.36
CA TYR A 359 3.79 -25.55 -2.51
C TYR A 359 4.81 -26.61 -2.91
N ARG A 360 5.08 -27.58 -2.04
CA ARG A 360 5.97 -28.71 -2.34
C ARG A 360 5.15 -29.95 -2.66
N HIS A 361 5.21 -30.40 -3.90
CA HIS A 361 4.64 -31.67 -4.33
C HIS A 361 5.53 -32.83 -3.89
N PRO A 362 4.97 -33.96 -3.40
CA PRO A 362 5.76 -35.10 -2.89
C PRO A 362 6.77 -35.66 -3.89
N THR A 363 6.43 -35.67 -5.18
CA THR A 363 7.26 -36.26 -6.25
C THR A 363 7.82 -35.25 -7.24
N ALA A 364 7.24 -34.04 -7.31
CA ALA A 364 7.57 -33.05 -8.35
C ALA A 364 8.33 -31.83 -7.80
N GLY A 365 8.67 -31.83 -6.51
CA GLY A 365 9.41 -30.75 -5.89
C GLY A 365 8.55 -29.50 -5.70
N GLN A 366 9.17 -28.32 -5.80
CA GLN A 366 8.47 -27.05 -5.60
C GLN A 366 7.63 -26.70 -6.83
N ILE A 367 6.34 -26.50 -6.61
CA ILE A 367 5.37 -26.08 -7.61
C ILE A 367 5.01 -24.62 -7.37
N ARG A 368 4.89 -23.85 -8.46
CA ARG A 368 4.33 -22.50 -8.46
C ARG A 368 3.23 -22.41 -9.49
N ALA A 369 2.09 -21.88 -9.08
CA ALA A 369 0.97 -21.59 -9.97
C ALA A 369 0.47 -20.17 -9.76
N VAL A 370 -0.04 -19.59 -10.86
CA VAL A 370 -0.70 -18.29 -10.89
C VAL A 370 -2.15 -18.53 -11.28
N VAL A 371 -3.05 -17.85 -10.58
CA VAL A 371 -4.49 -17.85 -10.88
C VAL A 371 -4.92 -16.42 -11.20
N GLU A 372 -5.60 -16.23 -12.32
CA GLU A 372 -6.11 -14.93 -12.75
C GLU A 372 -7.56 -15.07 -13.13
N GLY A 373 -8.39 -14.12 -12.72
CA GLY A 373 -9.81 -14.21 -13.00
C GLY A 373 -10.56 -12.93 -12.74
N ASN A 374 -11.87 -13.02 -12.90
CA ASN A 374 -12.80 -11.98 -12.55
C ASN A 374 -13.84 -12.52 -11.56
N ILE A 375 -14.30 -11.66 -10.66
CA ILE A 375 -15.49 -11.86 -9.85
C ILE A 375 -16.61 -10.98 -10.39
N ALA A 376 -17.84 -11.48 -10.42
CA ALA A 376 -19.03 -10.73 -10.83
C ALA A 376 -19.75 -10.16 -9.60
N LEU A 377 -20.69 -9.24 -9.82
CA LEU A 377 -21.44 -8.58 -8.74
C LEU A 377 -22.20 -9.56 -7.83
N ASP A 378 -22.66 -10.68 -8.38
CA ASP A 378 -23.35 -11.75 -7.66
C ASP A 378 -22.39 -12.74 -6.96
N GLY A 379 -21.08 -12.45 -6.94
CA GLY A 379 -20.06 -13.28 -6.32
C GLY A 379 -19.57 -14.44 -7.18
N LYS A 380 -20.05 -14.60 -8.42
CA LYS A 380 -19.53 -15.64 -9.33
C LYS A 380 -18.12 -15.32 -9.81
N ILE A 381 -17.26 -16.32 -9.80
CA ILE A 381 -15.85 -16.22 -10.18
C ILE A 381 -15.61 -17.04 -11.45
N THR A 382 -14.90 -16.45 -12.40
CA THR A 382 -14.33 -17.15 -13.56
C THR A 382 -12.83 -16.88 -13.61
N ALA A 383 -12.02 -17.93 -13.59
CA ALA A 383 -10.56 -17.81 -13.52
C ALA A 383 -9.83 -18.84 -14.37
N SER A 384 -8.57 -18.58 -14.64
CA SER A 384 -7.62 -19.49 -15.25
C SER A 384 -6.44 -19.69 -14.32
N LEU A 385 -6.09 -20.94 -14.03
CA LEU A 385 -4.91 -21.30 -13.27
C LEU A 385 -3.86 -21.88 -14.22
N ARG A 386 -2.65 -21.31 -14.15
CA ARG A 386 -1.49 -21.74 -14.93
C ARG A 386 -0.36 -22.13 -13.98
N HIS A 387 0.20 -23.31 -14.16
CA HIS A 387 1.44 -23.69 -13.52
C HIS A 387 2.61 -22.96 -14.20
N VAL A 388 3.33 -22.13 -13.45
CA VAL A 388 4.53 -21.41 -13.91
C VAL A 388 5.82 -22.18 -13.57
N GLN A 389 5.76 -23.07 -12.59
CA GLN A 389 6.83 -24.03 -12.27
C GLN A 389 6.18 -25.36 -11.88
N ALA A 390 6.19 -26.33 -12.79
CA ALA A 390 5.66 -27.69 -12.62
C ALA A 390 6.22 -28.63 -13.70
N PRO A 391 6.01 -29.96 -13.60
CA PRO A 391 6.22 -30.88 -14.72
C PRO A 391 5.51 -30.43 -16.00
N ARG A 392 6.12 -30.68 -17.16
CA ARG A 392 5.68 -30.15 -18.46
C ARG A 392 4.29 -30.65 -18.91
N ASP A 393 3.85 -31.77 -18.37
CA ASP A 393 2.57 -32.43 -18.65
C ASP A 393 1.40 -31.85 -17.85
N TRP A 394 1.66 -30.94 -16.90
CA TRP A 394 0.63 -30.31 -16.08
C TRP A 394 -0.10 -29.22 -16.84
N GLN A 395 -1.37 -29.49 -17.13
CA GLN A 395 -2.24 -28.63 -17.93
C GLN A 395 -2.70 -27.38 -17.17
N SER A 396 -3.09 -26.37 -17.93
CA SER A 396 -3.80 -25.21 -17.39
C SER A 396 -5.21 -25.63 -16.97
N GLN A 397 -5.79 -24.92 -16.00
CA GLN A 397 -7.14 -25.18 -15.53
C GLN A 397 -8.02 -23.96 -15.78
N LYS A 398 -9.24 -24.17 -16.26
CA LYS A 398 -10.32 -23.18 -16.17
C LYS A 398 -11.08 -23.41 -14.88
N ARG A 399 -11.41 -22.36 -14.14
CA ARG A 399 -12.08 -22.43 -12.85
C ARG A 399 -13.34 -21.59 -12.85
N SER A 400 -14.44 -22.18 -12.39
CA SER A 400 -15.70 -21.48 -12.17
C SER A 400 -16.14 -21.70 -10.72
N ALA A 401 -16.39 -20.63 -9.98
CA ALA A 401 -16.69 -20.70 -8.55
C ALA A 401 -17.68 -19.61 -8.12
N ALA A 402 -18.07 -19.61 -6.84
CA ALA A 402 -18.84 -18.54 -6.23
C ALA A 402 -18.34 -18.23 -4.81
N LEU A 403 -18.36 -16.95 -4.44
CA LEU A 403 -18.10 -16.47 -3.09
C LEU A 403 -19.33 -16.68 -2.21
N SER A 404 -19.14 -17.19 -1.00
CA SER A 404 -20.18 -17.32 0.01
C SER A 404 -20.65 -15.96 0.52
N ALA A 405 -21.88 -15.89 1.01
CA ALA A 405 -22.48 -14.64 1.50
C ALA A 405 -21.72 -13.99 2.68
N ASP A 406 -21.00 -14.79 3.47
CA ASP A 406 -20.15 -14.31 4.58
C ASP A 406 -18.77 -13.82 4.12
N GLY A 407 -18.45 -13.95 2.83
CA GLY A 407 -17.17 -13.55 2.24
C GLY A 407 -15.98 -14.45 2.62
N LYS A 408 -16.21 -15.61 3.26
CA LYS A 408 -15.11 -16.43 3.82
C LYS A 408 -14.80 -17.70 3.03
N THR A 409 -15.66 -18.09 2.09
CA THR A 409 -15.51 -19.34 1.34
C THR A 409 -15.74 -19.12 -0.15
N ILE A 410 -14.86 -19.67 -0.99
CA ILE A 410 -15.08 -19.74 -2.44
C ILE A 410 -15.17 -21.21 -2.82
N GLN A 411 -16.28 -21.63 -3.44
CA GLN A 411 -16.48 -23.03 -3.87
C GLN A 411 -16.76 -23.09 -5.36
N GLY A 412 -16.20 -24.10 -6.03
CA GLY A 412 -16.34 -24.22 -7.47
C GLY A 412 -15.82 -25.50 -8.07
N ARG A 413 -15.63 -25.47 -9.39
CA ARG A 413 -15.07 -26.55 -10.19
C ARG A 413 -13.91 -26.06 -11.04
N ALA A 414 -12.84 -26.84 -11.05
CA ALA A 414 -11.75 -26.74 -12.01
C ALA A 414 -12.02 -27.70 -13.18
N ILE A 415 -11.75 -27.26 -14.40
CA ILE A 415 -11.87 -28.04 -15.64
C ILE A 415 -10.48 -28.05 -16.29
N LEU A 416 -9.92 -29.25 -16.43
CA LEU A 416 -8.64 -29.50 -17.10
C LEU A 416 -8.82 -29.46 -18.63
N GLU A 417 -7.74 -29.25 -19.37
CA GLU A 417 -7.78 -29.32 -20.85
C GLU A 417 -8.23 -30.70 -21.36
N SER A 418 -7.96 -31.75 -20.58
CA SER A 418 -8.51 -33.11 -20.81
C SER A 418 -10.03 -33.24 -20.66
N GLY A 419 -10.75 -32.19 -20.25
CA GLY A 419 -12.20 -32.20 -20.02
C GLY A 419 -12.63 -32.76 -18.66
N LYS A 420 -11.70 -33.31 -17.87
CA LYS A 420 -11.97 -33.74 -16.49
C LYS A 420 -12.30 -32.53 -15.61
N SER A 421 -13.29 -32.69 -14.72
CA SER A 421 -13.70 -31.66 -13.78
C SER A 421 -13.54 -32.13 -12.33
N GLU A 422 -12.98 -31.26 -11.49
CA GLU A 422 -12.72 -31.50 -10.07
C GLU A 422 -13.31 -30.36 -9.24
N ALA A 423 -13.94 -30.69 -8.11
CA ALA A 423 -14.46 -29.69 -7.18
C ALA A 423 -13.32 -29.12 -6.33
N PHE A 424 -13.39 -27.83 -5.99
CA PHE A 424 -12.47 -27.20 -5.05
C PHE A 424 -13.20 -26.24 -4.11
N GLU A 425 -12.59 -26.00 -2.97
CA GLU A 425 -13.03 -25.03 -1.97
C GLU A 425 -11.82 -24.25 -1.48
N TRP A 426 -11.95 -22.93 -1.41
CA TRP A 426 -10.99 -22.05 -0.76
C TRP A 426 -11.62 -21.44 0.48
N LYS A 427 -10.89 -21.49 1.61
CA LYS A 427 -11.29 -20.81 2.85
C LYS A 427 -10.37 -19.64 3.14
N LEU A 428 -10.96 -18.47 3.33
CA LEU A 428 -10.23 -17.28 3.76
C LEU A 428 -9.54 -17.59 5.08
N GLN A 429 -8.26 -17.27 5.16
CA GLN A 429 -7.47 -17.44 6.37
C GLN A 429 -7.47 -16.14 7.14
N ASP A 430 -7.72 -16.22 8.45
CA ASP A 430 -7.41 -15.10 9.34
C ASP A 430 -5.92 -14.78 9.19
N THR A 431 -5.63 -13.52 8.88
CA THR A 431 -4.30 -13.01 8.55
C THR A 431 -3.28 -13.23 9.67
N GLU A 432 -3.70 -13.56 10.89
CA GLU A 432 -2.82 -14.01 11.98
C GLU A 432 -2.51 -15.52 11.99
N ALA A 433 -3.46 -16.39 11.62
CA ALA A 433 -3.32 -17.85 11.73
C ALA A 433 -2.56 -18.49 10.56
N ALA A 434 -2.55 -17.87 9.38
CA ALA A 434 -1.88 -18.39 8.18
C ALA A 434 -0.33 -18.37 8.27
N PHE A 435 0.24 -17.55 9.16
CA PHE A 435 1.69 -17.37 9.28
C PHE A 435 2.40 -18.50 10.05
N ILE A 436 1.66 -19.41 10.68
CA ILE A 436 2.24 -20.46 11.54
C ILE A 436 2.74 -21.67 10.72
N GLY A 437 2.28 -21.85 9.46
CA GLY A 437 2.54 -23.08 8.69
C GLY A 437 3.49 -22.97 7.48
N MET A 438 3.77 -21.77 6.96
CA MET A 438 4.71 -21.58 5.85
C MET A 438 6.05 -21.07 6.40
N LYS A 439 7.16 -21.79 6.13
CA LYS A 439 8.50 -21.28 6.39
C LYS A 439 8.66 -19.91 5.73
N ARG A 440 8.67 -18.86 6.55
CA ARG A 440 8.83 -17.43 6.23
C ARG A 440 9.84 -17.16 5.11
N LYS A 441 9.41 -17.17 3.85
CA LYS A 441 10.09 -16.50 2.73
C LYS A 441 9.03 -15.83 1.85
N SER A 442 9.29 -14.56 1.57
CA SER A 442 8.56 -13.59 0.73
C SER A 442 7.15 -13.17 1.18
N LEU A 443 7.09 -12.07 1.94
CA LEU A 443 6.18 -10.94 1.73
C LEU A 443 6.65 -9.78 2.64
N ASN A 444 6.56 -8.57 2.10
CA ASN A 444 7.24 -7.35 2.55
C ASN A 444 6.84 -6.87 3.96
N PHE A 445 7.81 -6.25 4.63
CA PHE A 445 7.81 -5.57 5.94
C PHE A 445 7.05 -6.28 7.07
N SER A 446 7.76 -7.15 7.80
CA SER A 446 7.27 -7.68 9.09
C SER A 446 8.41 -7.79 10.10
N LYS A 447 8.12 -7.36 11.34
CA LYS A 447 8.95 -7.57 12.55
C LYS A 447 9.53 -8.99 12.56
N ARG A 448 10.85 -9.12 12.75
CA ARG A 448 11.52 -10.40 13.02
C ARG A 448 12.24 -10.32 14.37
N VAL A 449 11.78 -11.13 15.33
CA VAL A 449 12.43 -11.43 16.62
C VAL A 449 12.98 -12.86 16.52
N PHE A 450 14.27 -13.08 16.78
CA PHE A 450 14.85 -14.42 16.87
C PHE A 450 15.89 -14.52 18.00
N GLN A 451 15.91 -15.70 18.63
CA GLN A 451 16.69 -16.03 19.81
C GLN A 451 18.03 -16.67 19.42
N ILE A 452 19.16 -16.20 19.97
CA ILE A 452 20.45 -16.91 19.89
C ILE A 452 20.50 -18.05 20.92
N ALA A 453 21.30 -19.09 20.65
CA ALA A 453 21.44 -20.26 21.52
C ALA A 453 21.91 -19.94 22.96
N SER A 454 22.46 -18.74 23.20
CA SER A 454 22.84 -18.21 24.52
C SER A 454 21.78 -17.31 25.18
N GLY A 455 20.57 -17.20 24.60
CA GLY A 455 19.42 -16.52 25.23
C GLY A 455 19.31 -15.03 24.94
N GLY A 456 19.76 -14.57 23.77
CA GLY A 456 19.68 -13.17 23.37
C GLY A 456 18.79 -12.84 22.16
N VAL A 457 18.39 -11.57 22.01
CA VAL A 457 17.39 -11.09 21.03
C VAL A 457 17.95 -10.02 20.08
N VAL A 458 17.70 -10.16 18.78
CA VAL A 458 17.96 -9.15 17.73
C VAL A 458 16.63 -8.72 17.09
N ILE A 459 16.41 -7.40 16.93
CA ILE A 459 15.20 -6.81 16.32
C ILE A 459 15.63 -5.91 15.15
N GLY A 460 15.10 -6.16 13.94
CA GLY A 460 15.31 -5.31 12.77
C GLY A 460 14.28 -5.52 11.65
N ALA A 461 13.96 -4.46 10.91
CA ALA A 461 13.15 -4.49 9.68
C ALA A 461 14.03 -4.89 8.49
N VAL A 462 13.54 -5.77 7.62
CA VAL A 462 14.33 -6.37 6.53
C VAL A 462 13.57 -6.21 5.20
N SER A 463 14.18 -5.56 4.21
CA SER A 463 13.70 -5.55 2.81
C SER A 463 14.16 -6.81 2.06
N GLU A 464 13.62 -7.10 0.87
CA GLU A 464 13.91 -8.32 0.08
C GLU A 464 15.40 -8.56 -0.26
N THR A 465 16.27 -7.54 -0.17
CA THR A 465 17.70 -7.63 -0.51
C THR A 465 18.63 -7.81 0.70
N GLN A 466 18.07 -7.83 1.91
CA GLN A 466 18.84 -7.84 3.15
C GLN A 466 18.90 -9.25 3.74
N SER A 467 20.08 -9.67 4.20
CA SER A 467 20.30 -10.97 4.85
C SER A 467 21.24 -10.84 6.03
N TRP A 468 21.21 -11.78 6.97
CA TRP A 468 22.16 -11.81 8.07
C TRP A 468 22.48 -13.24 8.47
N LYS A 469 23.63 -13.43 9.12
CA LYS A 469 24.09 -14.71 9.66
C LYS A 469 24.93 -14.50 10.93
N MET A 470 24.90 -15.48 11.82
CA MET A 470 25.87 -15.59 12.91
C MET A 470 27.06 -16.43 12.46
N VAL A 471 28.27 -15.95 12.74
CA VAL A 471 29.53 -16.69 12.57
C VAL A 471 30.28 -16.63 13.91
N GLY A 472 30.09 -17.64 14.75
CA GLY A 472 30.58 -17.59 16.14
C GLY A 472 29.89 -16.48 16.95
N GLN A 473 30.67 -15.60 17.58
CA GLN A 473 30.19 -14.41 18.30
C GLN A 473 29.98 -13.18 17.40
N GLN A 474 30.11 -13.35 16.08
CA GLN A 474 29.95 -12.25 15.13
C GLN A 474 28.58 -12.32 14.45
N LEU A 475 27.83 -11.24 14.57
CA LEU A 475 26.62 -10.99 13.79
C LEU A 475 27.03 -10.28 12.50
N VAL A 476 26.84 -10.95 11.37
CA VAL A 476 27.15 -10.43 10.03
C VAL A 476 25.83 -10.05 9.34
N ILE A 477 25.65 -8.79 8.99
CA ILE A 477 24.48 -8.29 8.26
C ILE A 477 24.91 -7.82 6.87
N SER A 478 24.22 -8.31 5.84
CA SER A 478 24.38 -7.93 4.45
C SER A 478 23.17 -7.11 4.02
N TRP A 479 23.40 -5.88 3.60
CA TRP A 479 22.35 -4.93 3.20
C TRP A 479 22.04 -4.93 1.70
N GLY A 480 22.92 -5.58 0.91
CA GLY A 480 22.84 -5.77 -0.54
C GLY A 480 24.17 -6.34 -1.08
N PRO A 481 24.34 -6.45 -2.42
CA PRO A 481 25.59 -6.92 -3.00
C PRO A 481 26.77 -6.01 -2.63
N GLY A 482 27.72 -6.54 -1.84
CA GLY A 482 28.95 -5.83 -1.46
C GLY A 482 28.87 -4.95 -0.21
N ASP A 483 27.70 -4.81 0.42
CA ASP A 483 27.54 -4.04 1.66
C ASP A 483 27.29 -4.98 2.84
N THR A 484 28.35 -5.26 3.61
CA THR A 484 28.32 -6.16 4.76
C THR A 484 28.94 -5.50 5.99
N GLU A 485 28.24 -5.55 7.12
CA GLU A 485 28.73 -5.11 8.42
C GLU A 485 28.80 -6.28 9.40
N THR A 486 29.76 -6.21 10.32
CA THR A 486 29.98 -7.26 11.33
C THR A 486 30.06 -6.66 12.72
N LEU A 487 29.18 -7.12 13.61
CA LEU A 487 29.21 -6.79 15.03
C LEU A 487 29.76 -7.98 15.83
N THR A 488 30.79 -7.75 16.65
CA THR A 488 31.26 -8.76 17.61
C THR A 488 30.55 -8.57 18.96
N LEU A 489 29.84 -9.60 19.39
CA LEU A 489 29.11 -9.68 20.66
C LEU A 489 30.01 -10.26 21.75
N SER A 490 29.98 -9.71 22.96
CA SER A 490 30.66 -10.32 24.12
C SER A 490 29.87 -11.52 24.66
N ALA A 491 30.53 -12.40 25.42
CA ALA A 491 29.91 -13.63 25.93
C ALA A 491 28.74 -13.40 26.90
N ASP A 492 28.69 -12.22 27.52
CA ASP A 492 27.66 -11.75 28.45
C ASP A 492 26.57 -10.90 27.79
N GLN A 493 26.76 -10.48 26.53
CA GLN A 493 25.79 -9.68 25.78
C GLN A 493 24.61 -10.53 25.32
N LYS A 494 23.44 -10.25 25.91
CA LYS A 494 22.17 -10.90 25.58
C LYS A 494 21.36 -10.13 24.54
N THR A 495 21.70 -8.91 24.19
CA THR A 495 20.92 -8.15 23.20
C THR A 495 21.84 -7.28 22.39
N ALA A 496 21.58 -7.16 21.10
CA ALA A 496 22.21 -6.15 20.27
C ALA A 496 21.17 -5.58 19.32
N ARG A 497 21.13 -4.25 19.21
CA ARG A 497 20.20 -3.51 18.37
C ARG A 497 20.99 -2.68 17.36
N ALA A 498 20.65 -2.85 16.08
CA ALA A 498 21.13 -1.98 15.01
C ALA A 498 20.03 -0.96 14.69
N VAL A 499 20.40 0.31 14.62
CA VAL A 499 19.57 1.37 14.04
C VAL A 499 20.21 1.78 12.73
N VAL A 500 19.47 1.66 11.64
CA VAL A 500 19.98 1.88 10.28
C VAL A 500 19.16 2.95 9.61
N VAL A 501 19.84 3.97 9.10
CA VAL A 501 19.21 5.09 8.39
C VAL A 501 19.33 4.85 6.89
N PHE A 502 18.19 4.88 6.21
CA PHE A 502 18.10 4.82 4.75
C PHE A 502 17.68 6.17 4.19
N LYS A 503 18.36 6.65 3.16
CA LYS A 503 17.98 7.84 2.39
C LYS A 503 17.95 7.50 0.91
N ASN A 504 16.84 7.83 0.23
CA ASN A 504 16.63 7.52 -1.19
C ASN A 504 16.89 6.04 -1.54
N GLY A 505 16.51 5.13 -0.64
CA GLY A 505 16.71 3.68 -0.81
C GLY A 505 18.15 3.19 -0.60
N LYS A 506 19.10 4.05 -0.19
CA LYS A 506 20.48 3.68 0.13
C LYS A 506 20.76 3.79 1.63
N LYS A 507 21.54 2.85 2.16
CA LYS A 507 22.02 2.86 3.55
C LYS A 507 23.03 4.00 3.73
N GLU A 508 22.78 4.93 4.64
CA GLU A 508 23.71 6.03 4.96
C GLU A 508 24.52 5.76 6.23
N THR A 509 23.87 5.33 7.32
CA THR A 509 24.52 5.08 8.60
C THR A 509 23.95 3.86 9.32
N THR A 510 24.79 3.22 10.13
CA THR A 510 24.39 2.14 11.04
C THR A 510 24.99 2.39 12.42
N ALA A 511 24.13 2.50 13.42
CA ALA A 511 24.51 2.66 14.82
C ALA A 511 24.17 1.38 15.59
N TRP A 512 25.15 0.88 16.35
CA TRP A 512 25.01 -0.33 17.15
C TRP A 512 24.85 0.02 18.63
N GLN A 513 23.77 -0.45 19.24
CA GLN A 513 23.61 -0.49 20.69
C GLN A 513 23.81 -1.94 21.14
N LYS A 514 24.83 -2.16 21.98
CA LYS A 514 25.15 -3.48 22.52
C LYS A 514 24.65 -3.64 23.96
#